data_AF-A0A5N6Q6C6-F1
#
_entry.id   AF-A0A5N6Q6C6-F1
#
_cell.length_a   1.000
_cell.length_b   1.000
_cell.length_c   1.000
_cell.angle_alpha   90.00
_cell.angle_beta   90.00
_cell.angle_gamma   90.00
#
_symmetry.space_group_name_H-M   'P 1'
#
loop_
_entity.id
_entity.type
_entity.pdbx_description
1 polymer ?
#
loop_
_entity_poly.entity_id
_entity_poly.type
_entity_poly.pdbx_seq_one_letter_code
_entity_poly.pdbx_strand_id
1 'polypeptide(L)'
;MEGDESEPPSLPDDNHLSELSDRVAENVVVFQQYIDEIIEAIDQDENFFDMTADSYNKKKSSIKSHIRELSQLHNSLADECGDLIESVSKSCQSVIQKQHLQSSDSSSSPQVTQTLAPKFSRATGFDVLWQPGGGGFYLSKVESSSHSGSETSMSSVNKPAVPPVSDDALKVEETKDSGSDGSMSSVNKPPDPPANDDALKVKQSKDPGGVGSDSGSESSMSSVNKPLVPPVNDDALKEKETKDPEESNGVLLEKIFNLEEEVASLKQKLQTVTDENGELKQEIEENIRDIGAYMSASKREIRAMEIELQASKLFAETIDGHMTRLLAEKIDNQSKYDAEITEMKTKMTQYVNEISRLKSTHQKKEKIWNGITDKLKDEIKETSELLAKVSGDMEALIIDKSDQNNLIHKLKTELLSVKFENAGLVPSFENVQKITDELKLKVLELEREVDKEMKAMSERERE
;
A
#
# COMPACT_ATOMS: atom_id res chain seq x y z
N MET A 1 -46.95 -67.96 3.66
CA MET A 1 -46.67 -66.72 2.92
C MET A 1 -45.47 -66.12 3.61
N GLU A 2 -44.29 -66.42 3.08
CA GLU A 2 -43.02 -65.88 3.54
C GLU A 2 -43.03 -64.37 3.30
N GLY A 3 -42.80 -63.61 4.38
CA GLY A 3 -42.68 -62.16 4.33
C GLY A 3 -41.27 -61.80 3.90
N ASP A 4 -41.16 -61.22 2.71
CA ASP A 4 -39.93 -60.72 2.12
C ASP A 4 -39.56 -59.41 2.81
N GLU A 5 -38.68 -59.49 3.82
CA GLU A 5 -38.13 -58.33 4.52
C GLU A 5 -37.21 -57.58 3.55
N SER A 6 -37.75 -56.53 2.93
CA SER A 6 -36.98 -55.63 2.06
C SER A 6 -35.98 -54.82 2.88
N GLU A 7 -34.71 -55.11 2.66
CA GLU A 7 -33.55 -54.42 3.23
C GLU A 7 -33.59 -52.91 2.90
N PRO A 8 -33.37 -52.01 3.88
CA PRO A 8 -33.43 -50.57 3.64
C PRO A 8 -32.29 -50.12 2.72
N PRO A 9 -32.53 -49.14 1.82
CA PRO A 9 -31.51 -48.68 0.88
C PRO A 9 -30.33 -48.06 1.65
N SER A 10 -29.14 -48.59 1.39
CA SER A 10 -27.86 -48.12 1.91
C SER A 10 -27.71 -46.61 1.67
N LEU A 11 -27.32 -45.87 2.72
CA LEU A 11 -27.02 -44.44 2.64
C LEU A 11 -25.95 -44.17 1.57
N PRO A 12 -26.07 -43.11 0.77
CA PRO A 12 -24.98 -42.66 -0.08
C PRO A 12 -23.80 -42.22 0.80
N ASP A 13 -22.62 -42.74 0.48
CA ASP A 13 -21.40 -42.52 1.26
C ASP A 13 -21.06 -41.02 1.36
N ASP A 14 -21.07 -40.48 2.58
CA ASP A 14 -20.65 -39.10 2.91
C ASP A 14 -19.16 -38.81 2.54
N ASN A 15 -18.41 -39.83 2.12
CA ASN A 15 -17.00 -39.73 1.74
C ASN A 15 -16.71 -38.75 0.59
N HIS A 16 -17.65 -38.54 -0.35
CA HIS A 16 -17.40 -37.68 -1.51
C HIS A 16 -17.28 -36.18 -1.17
N LEU A 17 -17.93 -35.72 -0.10
CA LEU A 17 -17.83 -34.33 0.34
C LEU A 17 -16.50 -34.06 1.06
N SER A 18 -15.98 -35.05 1.78
CA SER A 18 -14.67 -34.96 2.44
C SER A 18 -13.55 -34.84 1.40
N GLU A 19 -13.59 -35.68 0.35
CA GLU A 19 -12.55 -35.70 -0.68
C GLU A 19 -12.49 -34.39 -1.48
N LEU A 20 -13.64 -33.77 -1.77
CA LEU A 20 -13.70 -32.45 -2.41
C LEU A 20 -13.19 -31.33 -1.49
N SER A 21 -13.51 -31.41 -0.18
CA SER A 21 -13.02 -30.44 0.80
C SER A 21 -11.50 -30.50 0.97
N ASP A 22 -10.93 -31.70 1.01
CA ASP A 22 -9.49 -31.91 1.16
C ASP A 22 -8.73 -31.39 -0.08
N ARG A 23 -9.29 -31.59 -1.27
CA ARG A 23 -8.71 -31.13 -2.54
C ARG A 23 -8.74 -29.61 -2.69
N VAL A 24 -9.82 -28.96 -2.24
CA VAL A 24 -9.92 -27.50 -2.15
C VAL A 24 -8.87 -26.95 -1.17
N ALA A 25 -8.67 -27.61 -0.02
CA ALA A 25 -7.67 -27.20 0.96
C ALA A 25 -6.23 -27.32 0.41
N GLU A 26 -5.92 -28.40 -0.31
CA GLU A 26 -4.61 -28.59 -0.96
C GLU A 26 -4.34 -27.48 -1.99
N ASN A 27 -5.32 -27.16 -2.83
CA ASN A 27 -5.20 -26.12 -3.84
C ASN A 27 -4.98 -24.71 -3.23
N VAL A 28 -5.59 -24.41 -2.08
CA VAL A 28 -5.35 -23.14 -1.36
C VAL A 28 -3.90 -23.05 -0.86
N VAL A 29 -3.33 -24.16 -0.37
CA VAL A 29 -1.93 -24.20 0.09
C VAL A 29 -0.97 -23.98 -1.07
N VAL A 30 -1.19 -24.64 -2.21
CA VAL A 30 -0.36 -24.46 -3.41
C VAL A 30 -0.48 -23.02 -3.95
N PHE A 31 -1.68 -22.43 -3.92
CA PHE A 31 -1.91 -21.04 -4.32
C PHE A 31 -1.12 -20.06 -3.44
N GLN A 32 -1.14 -20.26 -2.12
CA GLN A 32 -0.38 -19.42 -1.18
C GLN A 32 1.12 -19.53 -1.42
N GLN A 33 1.64 -20.74 -1.67
CA GLN A 33 3.07 -20.96 -1.96
C GLN A 33 3.54 -20.19 -3.20
N TYR A 34 2.74 -20.17 -4.28
CA TYR A 34 3.07 -19.38 -5.48
C TYR A 34 3.05 -17.87 -5.23
N ILE A 35 2.17 -17.37 -4.36
CA ILE A 35 2.16 -15.95 -3.96
C ILE A 35 3.45 -15.62 -3.21
N ASP A 36 3.85 -16.48 -2.27
CA ASP A 36 5.05 -16.27 -1.48
C ASP A 36 6.31 -16.28 -2.37
N GLU A 37 6.40 -17.15 -3.37
CA GLU A 37 7.50 -17.17 -4.35
C GLU A 37 7.54 -15.89 -5.22
N ILE A 38 6.38 -15.34 -5.60
CA ILE A 38 6.31 -14.07 -6.34
C ILE A 38 6.77 -12.91 -5.46
N ILE A 39 6.35 -12.88 -4.19
CA ILE A 39 6.74 -11.85 -3.22
C ILE A 39 8.24 -11.94 -2.95
N GLU A 40 8.79 -13.13 -2.71
CA GLU A 40 10.23 -13.31 -2.49
C GLU A 40 11.04 -12.90 -3.72
N ALA A 41 10.58 -13.22 -4.93
CA ALA A 41 11.21 -12.76 -6.16
C ALA A 41 11.19 -11.23 -6.31
N ILE A 42 10.19 -10.55 -5.74
CA ILE A 42 10.11 -9.08 -5.72
C ILE A 42 11.03 -8.51 -4.63
N ASP A 43 11.02 -9.09 -3.42
CA ASP A 43 11.72 -8.60 -2.24
C ASP A 43 13.23 -8.82 -2.25
N GLN A 44 13.73 -9.86 -2.94
CA GLN A 44 15.18 -10.08 -3.11
C GLN A 44 15.89 -9.01 -3.97
N ASP A 45 15.24 -7.88 -4.28
CA ASP A 45 15.75 -6.85 -5.20
C ASP A 45 15.80 -5.45 -4.56
N GLU A 46 16.65 -5.28 -3.54
CA GLU A 46 17.01 -3.94 -3.02
C GLU A 46 17.64 -3.03 -4.10
N ASN A 47 18.07 -3.59 -5.25
CA ASN A 47 18.77 -2.89 -6.32
C ASN A 47 18.05 -2.94 -7.68
N PHE A 48 16.71 -2.90 -7.68
CA PHE A 48 15.90 -2.87 -8.90
C PHE A 48 16.33 -1.76 -9.89
N PHE A 49 16.97 -0.70 -9.41
CA PHE A 49 17.48 0.43 -10.19
C PHE A 49 18.82 0.18 -10.93
N ASP A 50 19.63 -0.79 -10.48
CA ASP A 50 20.95 -1.10 -11.07
C ASP A 50 20.93 -2.34 -11.97
N MET A 51 19.75 -2.92 -12.22
CA MET A 51 19.64 -4.15 -12.97
C MET A 51 19.83 -3.93 -14.49
N THR A 52 20.67 -4.74 -15.13
CA THR A 52 20.86 -4.72 -16.59
C THR A 52 19.56 -5.11 -17.31
N ALA A 53 19.33 -4.55 -18.50
CA ALA A 53 18.10 -4.77 -19.27
C ALA A 53 17.78 -6.26 -19.52
N ASP A 54 18.80 -7.10 -19.69
CA ASP A 54 18.64 -8.55 -19.88
C ASP A 54 18.16 -9.25 -18.60
N SER A 55 18.70 -8.85 -17.44
CA SER A 55 18.27 -9.39 -16.15
C SER A 55 16.84 -8.95 -15.81
N TYR A 56 16.47 -7.71 -16.13
CA TYR A 56 15.09 -7.21 -16.03
C TYR A 56 14.13 -8.00 -16.91
N ASN A 57 14.46 -8.23 -18.18
CA ASN A 57 13.60 -8.98 -19.09
C ASN A 57 13.45 -10.44 -18.64
N LYS A 58 14.52 -11.08 -18.18
CA LYS A 58 14.48 -12.44 -17.62
C LYS A 58 13.58 -12.49 -16.38
N LYS A 59 13.72 -11.55 -15.45
CA LYS A 59 12.91 -11.47 -14.24
C LYS A 59 11.44 -11.17 -14.53
N LYS A 60 11.16 -10.21 -15.40
CA LYS A 60 9.81 -9.91 -15.90
C LYS A 60 9.17 -11.14 -16.55
N SER A 61 9.94 -11.92 -17.30
CA SER A 61 9.44 -13.18 -17.89
C SER A 61 9.13 -14.24 -16.83
N SER A 62 9.96 -14.34 -15.78
CA SER A 62 9.74 -15.22 -14.64
C SER A 62 8.47 -14.87 -13.88
N ILE A 63 8.32 -13.62 -13.45
CA ILE A 63 7.12 -13.13 -12.74
C ILE A 63 5.87 -13.33 -13.59
N LYS A 64 5.94 -13.06 -14.90
CA LYS A 64 4.83 -13.29 -15.82
C LYS A 64 4.45 -14.77 -15.95
N SER A 65 5.38 -15.70 -15.78
CA SER A 65 5.10 -17.15 -15.73
C SER A 65 4.33 -17.50 -14.46
N HIS A 66 4.85 -17.12 -13.29
CA HIS A 66 4.24 -17.43 -12.00
C HIS A 66 2.84 -16.82 -11.87
N ILE A 67 2.60 -15.59 -12.36
CA ILE A 67 1.26 -14.99 -12.40
C ILE A 67 0.30 -15.80 -13.28
N ARG A 68 0.78 -16.37 -14.40
CA ARG A 68 -0.05 -17.20 -15.28
C ARG A 68 -0.43 -18.51 -14.59
N GLU A 69 0.51 -19.14 -13.90
CA GLU A 69 0.29 -20.38 -13.15
C GLU A 69 -0.65 -20.14 -11.97
N LEU A 70 -0.48 -19.04 -11.24
CA LEU A 70 -1.39 -18.59 -10.18
C LEU A 70 -2.83 -18.37 -10.72
N SER A 71 -2.96 -17.76 -11.89
CA SER A 71 -4.27 -17.59 -12.54
C SER A 71 -4.90 -18.92 -12.96
N GLN A 72 -4.10 -19.92 -13.34
CA GLN A 72 -4.62 -21.25 -13.67
C GLN A 72 -5.10 -21.98 -12.42
N LEU A 73 -4.34 -21.92 -11.33
CA LEU A 73 -4.73 -22.48 -10.02
C LEU A 73 -6.00 -21.83 -9.48
N HIS A 74 -6.10 -20.50 -9.54
CA HIS A 74 -7.31 -19.79 -9.11
C HIS A 74 -8.55 -20.27 -9.87
N ASN A 75 -8.44 -20.44 -11.20
CA ASN A 75 -9.57 -20.93 -12.01
C ASN A 75 -9.91 -22.38 -11.65
N SER A 76 -8.91 -23.24 -11.46
CA SER A 76 -9.14 -24.64 -11.03
C SER A 76 -9.82 -24.70 -9.65
N LEU A 77 -9.42 -23.85 -8.70
CA LEU A 77 -10.02 -23.76 -7.38
C LEU A 77 -11.46 -23.24 -7.45
N ALA A 78 -11.72 -22.25 -8.31
CA ALA A 78 -13.07 -21.71 -8.53
C ALA A 78 -14.01 -22.77 -9.13
N ASP A 79 -13.52 -23.56 -10.08
CA ASP A 79 -14.26 -24.68 -10.68
C ASP A 79 -14.57 -25.75 -9.62
N GLU A 80 -13.58 -26.16 -8.81
CA GLU A 80 -13.78 -27.13 -7.72
C GLU A 80 -14.74 -26.62 -6.63
N CYS A 81 -14.68 -25.33 -6.27
CA CYS A 81 -15.65 -24.73 -5.36
C CYS A 81 -17.06 -24.73 -5.96
N GLY A 82 -17.18 -24.52 -7.27
CA GLY A 82 -18.44 -24.64 -8.00
C GLY A 82 -19.03 -26.05 -7.90
N ASP A 83 -18.22 -27.07 -8.15
CA ASP A 83 -18.61 -28.48 -8.04
C ASP A 83 -19.03 -28.84 -6.61
N LEU A 84 -18.29 -28.35 -5.60
CA LEU A 84 -18.62 -28.57 -4.18
C LEU A 84 -19.96 -27.92 -3.81
N ILE A 85 -20.21 -26.68 -4.23
CA ILE A 85 -21.48 -25.98 -3.99
C ILE A 85 -22.63 -26.74 -4.67
N GLU A 86 -22.44 -27.19 -5.91
CA GLU A 86 -23.45 -27.97 -6.63
C GLU A 86 -23.76 -29.30 -5.91
N SER A 87 -22.72 -29.99 -5.44
CA SER A 87 -22.83 -31.24 -4.68
C SER A 87 -23.60 -31.06 -3.36
N VAL A 88 -23.25 -30.04 -2.57
CA VAL A 88 -23.96 -29.70 -1.31
C VAL A 88 -25.41 -29.33 -1.59
N SER A 89 -25.68 -28.57 -2.65
CA SER A 89 -27.03 -28.18 -3.03
C SER A 89 -27.91 -29.38 -3.40
N LYS A 90 -27.35 -30.36 -4.15
CA LYS A 90 -28.01 -31.64 -4.45
C LYS A 90 -28.26 -32.46 -3.18
N SER A 91 -27.29 -32.52 -2.27
CA SER A 91 -27.42 -33.25 -1.00
C SER A 91 -28.53 -32.65 -0.13
N CYS A 92 -28.57 -31.32 0.04
CA CYS A 92 -29.64 -30.62 0.76
C CYS A 92 -31.02 -30.86 0.14
N GLN A 93 -31.15 -30.82 -1.20
CA GLN A 93 -32.42 -31.14 -1.87
C GLN A 93 -32.87 -32.57 -1.60
N SER A 94 -31.94 -33.54 -1.58
CA SER A 94 -32.26 -34.94 -1.29
C SER A 94 -32.76 -35.14 0.15
N VAL A 95 -32.18 -34.41 1.12
CA VAL A 95 -32.61 -34.44 2.53
C VAL A 95 -34.01 -33.83 2.69
N ILE A 96 -34.29 -32.70 2.02
CA ILE A 96 -35.60 -32.05 2.04
C ILE A 96 -36.67 -32.94 1.39
N GLN A 97 -36.38 -33.59 0.26
CA GLN A 97 -37.31 -34.53 -0.39
C GLN A 97 -37.63 -35.75 0.48
N LYS A 98 -36.62 -36.31 1.19
CA LYS A 98 -36.84 -37.46 2.10
C LYS A 98 -37.70 -37.10 3.31
N GLN A 99 -37.57 -35.89 3.87
CA GLN A 99 -38.45 -35.41 4.95
C GLN A 99 -39.91 -35.23 4.49
N HIS A 100 -40.14 -34.82 3.24
CA HIS A 100 -41.48 -34.66 2.69
C HIS A 100 -42.17 -36.01 2.39
N LEU A 101 -41.41 -37.05 2.02
CA LEU A 101 -41.92 -38.40 1.79
C LEU A 101 -42.30 -39.13 3.08
N GLN A 102 -41.61 -38.86 4.20
CA GLN A 102 -41.95 -39.44 5.51
C GLN A 102 -43.12 -38.74 6.23
N SER A 103 -43.59 -37.60 5.72
CA SER A 103 -44.69 -36.82 6.31
C SER A 103 -46.07 -37.16 5.75
N SER A 104 -46.16 -38.08 4.77
CA SER A 104 -47.40 -38.33 4.02
C SER A 104 -48.34 -39.41 4.60
N ASP A 105 -48.00 -40.03 5.74
CA ASP A 105 -48.85 -41.07 6.36
C ASP A 105 -49.67 -40.59 7.58
N SER A 106 -49.67 -39.30 7.91
CA SER A 106 -50.53 -38.77 8.99
C SER A 106 -51.71 -37.97 8.44
N SER A 107 -52.81 -38.69 8.22
CA SER A 107 -54.13 -38.13 7.97
C SER A 107 -54.70 -37.46 9.24
N SER A 108 -54.39 -36.20 9.49
CA SER A 108 -55.29 -35.35 10.27
C SER A 108 -55.18 -33.89 9.84
N SER A 109 -56.25 -33.43 9.19
CA SER A 109 -56.56 -32.02 8.97
C SER A 109 -56.56 -31.26 10.31
N PRO A 110 -56.07 -30.02 10.33
CA PRO A 110 -57.01 -28.96 10.68
C PRO A 110 -56.92 -27.73 9.78
N GLN A 111 -58.10 -27.13 9.63
CA GLN A 111 -58.36 -25.84 9.03
C GLN A 111 -57.79 -24.69 9.86
N VAL A 112 -57.32 -23.67 9.12
CA VAL A 112 -57.38 -22.22 9.42
C VAL A 112 -56.62 -21.74 10.66
N THR A 113 -55.53 -21.00 10.45
CA THR A 113 -55.35 -19.64 11.00
C THR A 113 -54.29 -18.91 10.16
N GLN A 114 -54.71 -17.80 9.55
CA GLN A 114 -53.85 -16.82 8.90
C GLN A 114 -52.91 -16.14 9.90
N THR A 115 -51.82 -15.60 9.36
CA THR A 115 -51.00 -14.52 9.91
C THR A 115 -50.22 -14.83 11.19
N LEU A 116 -48.92 -15.11 11.02
CA LEU A 116 -47.84 -14.41 11.70
C LEU A 116 -46.53 -14.74 10.96
N ALA A 117 -46.11 -13.82 10.10
CA ALA A 117 -44.79 -13.87 9.49
C ALA A 117 -43.71 -13.89 10.59
N PRO A 118 -42.69 -14.75 10.51
CA PRO A 118 -41.53 -14.66 11.39
C PRO A 118 -40.84 -13.32 11.12
N LYS A 119 -40.93 -12.39 12.07
CA LYS A 119 -40.08 -11.20 12.09
C LYS A 119 -38.66 -11.65 12.42
N PHE A 120 -37.91 -12.05 11.39
CA PHE A 120 -36.46 -11.95 11.45
C PHE A 120 -36.14 -10.46 11.54
N SER A 121 -35.68 -10.04 12.70
CA SER A 121 -35.04 -8.75 12.90
C SER A 121 -33.89 -8.64 11.92
N ARG A 122 -34.10 -7.82 10.89
CA ARG A 122 -33.11 -7.39 9.90
C ARG A 122 -31.93 -6.78 10.66
N ALA A 123 -30.87 -7.55 10.85
CA ALA A 123 -29.58 -6.99 11.20
C ALA A 123 -29.14 -6.13 10.01
N THR A 124 -29.00 -4.84 10.25
CA THR A 124 -28.50 -3.87 9.30
C THR A 124 -27.03 -4.20 9.04
N GLY A 125 -26.74 -4.95 7.98
CA GLY A 125 -25.38 -5.22 7.55
C GLY A 125 -25.30 -6.39 6.57
N PHE A 126 -25.15 -6.08 5.29
CA PHE A 126 -24.85 -6.98 4.16
C PHE A 126 -26.01 -7.85 3.63
N ASP A 127 -26.97 -7.20 2.96
CA ASP A 127 -27.74 -7.83 1.87
C ASP A 127 -26.84 -7.84 0.62
N VAL A 128 -26.07 -8.91 0.40
CA VAL A 128 -25.43 -9.17 -0.90
C VAL A 128 -26.45 -9.88 -1.77
N LEU A 129 -27.28 -9.09 -2.43
CA LEU A 129 -28.20 -9.54 -3.46
C LEU A 129 -27.40 -9.90 -4.72
N TRP A 130 -27.07 -11.17 -4.91
CA TRP A 130 -26.61 -11.67 -6.21
C TRP A 130 -27.80 -11.69 -7.17
N GLN A 131 -27.96 -10.65 -7.97
CA GLN A 131 -28.84 -10.69 -9.14
C GLN A 131 -28.13 -11.45 -10.27
N PRO A 132 -28.69 -12.56 -10.77
CA PRO A 132 -28.17 -13.22 -11.95
C PRO A 132 -28.71 -12.50 -13.18
N GLY A 133 -27.99 -11.47 -13.63
CA GLY A 133 -28.28 -10.85 -14.93
C GLY A 133 -27.89 -9.38 -15.03
N GLY A 134 -26.81 -9.14 -15.77
CA GLY A 134 -26.60 -7.87 -16.48
C GLY A 134 -25.86 -6.79 -15.72
N GLY A 135 -24.59 -6.60 -16.08
CA GLY A 135 -23.81 -5.44 -15.60
C GLY A 135 -22.44 -5.39 -16.27
N GLY A 136 -22.41 -4.97 -17.54
CA GLY A 136 -21.17 -4.72 -18.26
C GLY A 136 -20.31 -3.67 -17.54
N PHE A 137 -19.01 -3.94 -17.46
CA PHE A 137 -18.03 -2.97 -17.00
C PHE A 137 -17.86 -1.88 -18.05
N TYR A 138 -18.45 -0.71 -17.80
CA TYR A 138 -18.03 0.52 -18.45
C TYR A 138 -16.72 0.98 -17.82
N LEU A 139 -15.62 0.69 -18.52
CA LEU A 139 -14.36 1.40 -18.34
C LEU A 139 -14.58 2.85 -18.76
N SER A 140 -14.70 3.74 -17.78
CA SER A 140 -14.66 5.19 -17.98
C SER A 140 -13.34 5.55 -18.66
N LYS A 141 -13.46 5.92 -19.93
CA LYS A 141 -12.43 6.50 -20.78
C LYS A 141 -12.07 7.88 -20.20
N VAL A 142 -11.01 7.94 -19.38
CA VAL A 142 -10.31 9.20 -19.10
C VAL A 142 -9.49 9.54 -20.34
N GLU A 143 -9.97 10.51 -21.09
CA GLU A 143 -9.22 11.18 -22.13
C GLU A 143 -8.11 12.00 -21.47
N SER A 144 -6.86 11.64 -21.76
CA SER A 144 -5.71 12.47 -21.46
C SER A 144 -4.75 12.41 -22.64
N SER A 145 -4.99 13.33 -23.57
CA SER A 145 -3.97 14.16 -24.22
C SER A 145 -2.66 13.46 -24.63
N SER A 146 -2.64 12.95 -25.86
CA SER A 146 -1.42 12.64 -26.60
C SER A 146 -0.68 13.94 -26.96
N HIS A 147 0.48 14.17 -26.33
CA HIS A 147 1.50 15.04 -26.91
C HIS A 147 2.73 14.22 -27.30
N SER A 148 2.88 14.16 -28.62
CA SER A 148 4.00 13.62 -29.38
C SER A 148 5.28 14.35 -28.98
N GLY A 149 6.31 13.60 -28.57
CA GLY A 149 7.61 14.12 -28.17
C GLY A 149 8.70 13.18 -28.67
N SER A 150 9.37 13.64 -29.71
CA SER A 150 10.31 12.94 -30.58
C SER A 150 11.48 12.22 -29.90
N GLU A 151 11.84 11.13 -30.57
CA GLU A 151 13.07 10.36 -30.46
C GLU A 151 14.32 11.24 -30.47
N THR A 152 15.27 10.97 -29.57
CA THR A 152 16.70 11.22 -29.84
C THR A 152 17.54 10.12 -29.21
N SER A 153 18.06 9.28 -30.09
CA SER A 153 19.13 8.32 -29.87
C SER A 153 20.36 8.99 -29.25
N MET A 154 20.92 8.39 -28.19
CA MET A 154 22.27 8.72 -27.71
C MET A 154 23.08 7.42 -27.65
N SER A 155 24.06 7.33 -28.53
CA SER A 155 25.04 6.26 -28.60
C SER A 155 26.01 6.34 -27.42
N SER A 156 26.27 5.18 -26.80
CA SER A 156 27.33 4.98 -25.82
C SER A 156 28.70 5.10 -26.49
N VAL A 157 29.58 5.94 -25.91
CA VAL A 157 31.02 5.96 -26.20
C VAL A 157 31.79 5.74 -24.90
N ASN A 158 32.77 4.85 -25.01
CA ASN A 158 33.61 4.29 -23.97
C ASN A 158 34.37 5.32 -23.10
N LYS A 159 34.44 5.05 -21.80
CA LYS A 159 35.43 5.62 -20.86
C LYS A 159 36.83 5.09 -21.18
N PRO A 160 37.87 5.92 -20.98
CA PRO A 160 39.10 5.43 -20.37
C PRO A 160 39.42 6.17 -19.06
N ALA A 161 40.02 5.40 -18.14
CA ALA A 161 40.49 5.82 -16.83
C ALA A 161 41.92 6.40 -16.90
N VAL A 162 42.16 7.54 -16.23
CA VAL A 162 43.49 8.11 -15.90
C VAL A 162 43.34 8.93 -14.58
N PRO A 163 44.37 9.01 -13.69
CA PRO A 163 44.23 9.07 -12.22
C PRO A 163 44.35 10.51 -11.64
N PRO A 164 44.29 10.72 -10.31
CA PRO A 164 44.04 12.03 -9.72
C PRO A 164 45.32 12.88 -9.68
N VAL A 165 45.18 14.15 -10.08
CA VAL A 165 46.21 15.18 -9.88
C VAL A 165 45.77 16.07 -8.72
N SER A 166 46.73 16.29 -7.85
CA SER A 166 46.74 17.01 -6.58
C SER A 166 46.04 18.38 -6.58
N ASP A 167 45.23 18.59 -5.54
CA ASP A 167 44.80 19.89 -5.04
C ASP A 167 46.01 20.69 -4.56
N ASP A 168 46.19 21.89 -5.10
CA ASP A 168 47.00 22.90 -4.42
C ASP A 168 46.43 24.31 -4.64
N ALA A 169 46.20 24.95 -3.48
CA ALA A 169 46.14 26.37 -3.17
C ALA A 169 45.73 27.37 -4.26
N LEU A 170 44.56 28.00 -4.10
CA LEU A 170 44.46 29.46 -4.24
C LEU A 170 43.48 30.08 -3.23
N LYS A 171 44.11 30.84 -2.33
CA LYS A 171 43.55 31.76 -1.35
C LYS A 171 43.29 33.09 -2.06
N VAL A 172 42.06 33.60 -2.04
CA VAL A 172 41.76 34.99 -2.41
C VAL A 172 40.90 35.61 -1.32
N GLU A 173 41.47 36.64 -0.70
CA GLU A 173 40.87 37.53 0.27
C GLU A 173 39.90 38.54 -0.36
N GLU A 174 38.96 38.96 0.47
CA GLU A 174 38.22 40.23 0.54
C GLU A 174 37.88 41.01 -0.75
N THR A 175 36.59 41.30 -0.90
CA THR A 175 36.13 42.69 -0.77
C THR A 175 34.72 42.74 -0.16
N LYS A 176 34.61 43.53 0.90
CA LYS A 176 33.36 44.08 1.44
C LYS A 176 32.67 44.91 0.37
N ASP A 177 31.37 44.71 0.16
CA ASP A 177 30.52 45.78 -0.33
C ASP A 177 29.17 45.78 0.40
N SER A 178 28.73 47.01 0.62
CA SER A 178 27.71 47.49 1.52
C SER A 178 26.32 47.55 0.90
N GLY A 179 25.31 47.29 1.73
CA GLY A 179 24.04 48.03 1.71
C GLY A 179 22.97 47.53 0.74
N SER A 180 21.83 47.09 1.29
CA SER A 180 20.53 47.75 1.10
C SER A 180 19.39 46.80 1.50
N ASP A 181 18.72 47.18 2.59
CA ASP A 181 17.29 47.10 2.87
C ASP A 181 16.44 45.99 2.23
N GLY A 182 15.85 45.17 3.12
CA GLY A 182 14.80 44.22 2.77
C GLY A 182 14.23 43.47 3.97
N SER A 183 13.90 44.20 5.04
CA SER A 183 13.12 43.66 6.17
C SER A 183 11.73 43.24 5.71
N MET A 184 11.48 41.94 5.60
CA MET A 184 10.14 41.37 5.76
C MET A 184 10.21 40.18 6.72
N SER A 185 10.03 40.48 8.00
CA SER A 185 9.68 39.49 9.01
C SER A 185 8.22 39.06 8.78
N SER A 186 8.01 37.93 8.10
CA SER A 186 6.73 37.21 8.19
C SER A 186 6.79 36.25 9.37
N VAL A 187 6.06 36.65 10.41
CA VAL A 187 5.73 35.87 11.59
C VAL A 187 4.89 34.67 11.16
N ASN A 188 5.47 33.48 11.10
CA ASN A 188 4.71 32.23 11.15
C ASN A 188 4.42 31.91 12.61
N LYS A 189 3.34 32.49 13.13
CA LYS A 189 2.72 32.05 14.38
C LYS A 189 1.88 30.80 14.07
N PRO A 190 2.03 29.68 14.80
CA PRO A 190 1.12 28.56 14.66
C PRO A 190 -0.31 28.97 15.08
N PRO A 191 -1.36 28.35 14.50
CA PRO A 191 -2.72 28.59 14.95
C PRO A 191 -2.89 27.96 16.34
N ASP A 192 -3.31 28.78 17.31
CA ASP A 192 -3.82 28.28 18.58
C ASP A 192 -5.05 27.38 18.33
N PRO A 193 -5.20 26.24 19.03
CA PRO A 193 -6.36 25.38 18.89
C PRO A 193 -7.62 26.06 19.44
N PRO A 194 -8.81 25.77 18.90
CA PRO A 194 -10.04 26.31 19.43
C PRO A 194 -10.28 25.75 20.84
N ALA A 195 -10.43 26.66 21.79
CA ALA A 195 -11.00 26.40 23.09
C ALA A 195 -12.45 25.92 22.90
N ASN A 196 -12.69 24.63 23.11
CA ASN A 196 -14.01 24.11 23.39
C ASN A 196 -14.25 24.26 24.89
N ASP A 197 -14.96 25.33 25.25
CA ASP A 197 -15.78 25.39 26.44
C ASP A 197 -16.97 24.43 26.24
N ASP A 198 -16.92 23.27 26.88
CA ASP A 198 -18.13 22.53 27.23
C ASP A 198 -17.96 21.88 28.61
N ALA A 199 -18.13 22.73 29.61
CA ALA A 199 -18.21 22.34 31.01
C ALA A 199 -19.60 21.76 31.31
N LEU A 200 -19.84 20.49 30.94
CA LEU A 200 -20.89 19.70 31.56
C LEU A 200 -20.34 18.99 32.79
N LYS A 201 -20.55 19.64 33.95
CA LYS A 201 -20.53 19.00 35.27
C LYS A 201 -21.62 17.94 35.34
N VAL A 202 -21.29 16.70 34.96
CA VAL A 202 -22.06 15.53 35.41
C VAL A 202 -21.49 15.12 36.76
N LYS A 203 -22.32 15.29 37.80
CA LYS A 203 -22.07 14.72 39.13
C LYS A 203 -21.90 13.21 38.97
N GLN A 204 -20.69 12.71 39.21
CA GLN A 204 -20.47 11.29 39.45
C GLN A 204 -21.23 10.89 40.72
N SER A 205 -22.34 10.17 40.51
CA SER A 205 -22.94 9.30 41.51
C SER A 205 -21.96 8.16 41.78
N LYS A 206 -21.24 8.28 42.89
CA LYS A 206 -20.45 7.22 43.49
C LYS A 206 -21.40 6.35 44.32
N ASP A 207 -21.68 5.16 43.79
CA ASP A 207 -21.82 3.88 44.50
C ASP A 207 -22.60 2.90 43.59
N PRO A 208 -22.16 1.63 43.51
CA PRO A 208 -22.65 0.68 44.50
C PRO A 208 -21.64 -0.39 44.93
N GLY A 209 -21.84 -0.89 46.15
CA GLY A 209 -21.51 -2.27 46.49
C GLY A 209 -20.34 -2.43 47.44
N GLY A 210 -20.67 -2.52 48.74
CA GLY A 210 -19.70 -2.82 49.79
C GLY A 210 -20.38 -3.16 51.11
N VAL A 211 -21.00 -4.35 51.15
CA VAL A 211 -21.06 -5.30 52.27
C VAL A 211 -21.15 -4.72 53.70
N GLY A 212 -22.27 -5.00 54.36
CA GLY A 212 -22.45 -4.77 55.79
C GLY A 212 -23.69 -5.47 56.33
N SER A 213 -23.63 -6.80 56.41
CA SER A 213 -24.56 -7.60 57.20
C SER A 213 -24.28 -7.37 58.70
N ASP A 214 -25.22 -6.75 59.40
CA ASP A 214 -25.38 -6.91 60.85
C ASP A 214 -26.89 -6.99 61.11
N SER A 215 -27.39 -8.17 61.46
CA SER A 215 -27.56 -8.61 62.85
C SER A 215 -28.66 -7.83 63.56
N GLY A 216 -29.91 -8.21 63.26
CA GLY A 216 -31.12 -7.74 63.95
C GLY A 216 -31.99 -8.92 64.36
N SER A 217 -31.46 -9.77 65.24
CA SER A 217 -32.20 -10.77 66.00
C SER A 217 -32.92 -10.07 67.15
N GLU A 218 -34.26 -10.00 67.17
CA GLU A 218 -35.13 -10.00 68.38
C GLU A 218 -36.55 -10.39 67.89
N SER A 219 -36.99 -11.65 68.03
CA SER A 219 -37.63 -12.18 69.23
C SER A 219 -38.67 -11.24 69.83
N SER A 220 -39.97 -11.51 69.60
CA SER A 220 -41.01 -11.53 70.65
C SER A 220 -42.39 -11.76 70.03
N MET A 221 -42.84 -13.01 70.04
CA MET A 221 -44.25 -13.28 70.28
C MET A 221 -44.50 -13.05 71.77
N SER A 222 -45.46 -12.18 72.15
CA SER A 222 -46.36 -12.49 73.27
C SER A 222 -47.50 -11.48 73.39
N SER A 223 -48.72 -12.02 73.45
CA SER A 223 -49.64 -11.82 74.57
C SER A 223 -50.84 -10.86 74.44
N VAL A 224 -51.97 -11.44 74.86
CA VAL A 224 -53.19 -10.87 75.45
C VAL A 224 -54.25 -10.26 74.52
N ASN A 225 -55.13 -11.12 74.00
CA ASN A 225 -56.54 -10.75 73.87
C ASN A 225 -57.34 -11.42 75.00
N LYS A 226 -57.73 -10.60 75.98
CA LYS A 226 -58.65 -10.90 77.09
C LYS A 226 -60.03 -11.33 76.55
N PRO A 227 -60.69 -12.34 77.13
CA PRO A 227 -62.12 -12.54 76.91
C PRO A 227 -62.91 -11.51 77.71
N LEU A 228 -63.69 -10.68 77.03
CA LEU A 228 -64.67 -9.77 77.64
C LEU A 228 -65.94 -10.60 77.95
N VAL A 229 -66.16 -10.89 79.24
CA VAL A 229 -67.40 -11.48 79.76
C VAL A 229 -68.51 -10.42 79.69
N PRO A 230 -69.70 -10.70 79.12
CA PRO A 230 -70.92 -10.00 79.49
C PRO A 230 -71.63 -10.72 80.66
N PRO A 231 -72.34 -9.95 81.51
CA PRO A 231 -72.80 -10.39 82.82
C PRO A 231 -74.06 -11.25 82.74
N VAL A 232 -74.11 -12.20 83.67
CA VAL A 232 -75.31 -12.87 84.15
C VAL A 232 -76.28 -11.80 84.66
N ASN A 233 -77.39 -11.59 83.96
CA ASN A 233 -78.59 -11.02 84.55
C ASN A 233 -79.56 -12.19 84.77
N ASP A 234 -79.45 -12.77 85.96
CA ASP A 234 -80.57 -13.39 86.66
C ASP A 234 -81.56 -12.26 86.98
N ASP A 235 -82.78 -12.30 86.44
CA ASP A 235 -83.92 -11.77 87.18
C ASP A 235 -85.28 -12.31 86.69
N ALA A 236 -85.87 -13.10 87.59
CA ALA A 236 -87.27 -13.10 87.98
C ALA A 236 -88.35 -13.33 86.90
N LEU A 237 -88.55 -14.60 86.56
CA LEU A 237 -89.88 -15.12 86.24
C LEU A 237 -90.83 -14.91 87.44
N LYS A 238 -91.81 -14.02 87.29
CA LYS A 238 -93.01 -13.99 88.13
C LYS A 238 -94.09 -14.86 87.48
N GLU A 239 -94.42 -15.95 88.16
CA GLU A 239 -95.63 -16.72 88.00
C GLU A 239 -96.87 -15.82 87.94
N LYS A 240 -97.75 -16.13 86.99
CA LYS A 240 -99.18 -15.95 87.18
C LYS A 240 -99.89 -17.15 86.54
N GLU A 241 -99.98 -18.23 87.31
CA GLU A 241 -100.98 -19.27 87.14
C GLU A 241 -102.37 -18.61 87.11
N THR A 242 -103.11 -18.84 86.04
CA THR A 242 -104.56 -19.05 86.15
C THR A 242 -105.06 -19.84 84.95
N LYS A 243 -105.58 -21.03 85.27
CA LYS A 243 -106.68 -21.77 84.62
C LYS A 243 -106.39 -22.76 83.49
N ASP A 244 -106.98 -23.93 83.71
CA ASP A 244 -107.25 -25.11 82.87
C ASP A 244 -106.11 -26.14 82.62
N PRO A 245 -106.11 -27.29 83.35
CA PRO A 245 -105.01 -28.26 83.38
C PRO A 245 -104.99 -29.29 82.24
N GLU A 246 -105.89 -29.20 81.25
CA GLU A 246 -105.88 -30.10 80.08
C GLU A 246 -105.30 -29.45 78.81
N GLU A 247 -105.15 -28.12 78.78
CA GLU A 247 -104.49 -27.41 77.66
C GLU A 247 -102.98 -27.17 77.94
N SER A 248 -102.57 -27.18 79.22
CA SER A 248 -101.20 -26.94 79.70
C SER A 248 -100.20 -28.07 79.43
N ASN A 249 -100.62 -29.34 79.54
CA ASN A 249 -99.76 -30.49 79.26
C ASN A 249 -99.43 -30.63 77.77
N GLY A 250 -100.36 -30.23 76.88
CA GLY A 250 -100.09 -30.12 75.45
C GLY A 250 -99.01 -29.08 75.16
N VAL A 251 -99.10 -27.91 75.81
CA VAL A 251 -98.12 -26.81 75.67
C VAL A 251 -96.73 -27.17 76.22
N LEU A 252 -96.65 -27.96 77.30
CA LEU A 252 -95.37 -28.43 77.86
C LEU A 252 -94.72 -29.52 77.00
N LEU A 253 -95.49 -30.48 76.49
CA LEU A 253 -94.99 -31.51 75.57
C LEU A 253 -94.52 -30.89 74.24
N GLU A 254 -95.24 -29.88 73.74
CA GLU A 254 -94.83 -29.13 72.54
C GLU A 254 -93.57 -28.31 72.79
N LYS A 255 -93.39 -27.71 73.98
CA LYS A 255 -92.11 -27.09 74.37
C LYS A 255 -90.97 -28.10 74.47
N ILE A 256 -91.19 -29.29 75.03
CA ILE A 256 -90.17 -30.33 75.12
C ILE A 256 -89.78 -30.81 73.71
N PHE A 257 -90.77 -31.05 72.85
CA PHE A 257 -90.54 -31.44 71.46
C PHE A 257 -89.75 -30.35 70.70
N ASN A 258 -90.14 -29.08 70.83
CA ASN A 258 -89.43 -27.95 70.23
C ASN A 258 -87.98 -27.83 70.76
N LEU A 259 -87.75 -28.06 72.05
CA LEU A 259 -86.42 -28.04 72.66
C LEU A 259 -85.56 -29.24 72.23
N GLU A 260 -86.14 -30.43 72.09
CA GLU A 260 -85.44 -31.62 71.59
C GLU A 260 -85.04 -31.43 70.12
N GLU A 261 -85.93 -30.88 69.29
CA GLU A 261 -85.63 -30.49 67.91
C GLU A 261 -84.53 -29.42 67.85
N GLU A 262 -84.58 -28.43 68.74
CA GLU A 262 -83.56 -27.37 68.83
C GLU A 262 -82.20 -27.93 69.27
N VAL A 263 -82.16 -28.85 70.24
CA VAL A 263 -80.92 -29.54 70.66
C VAL A 263 -80.37 -30.41 69.53
N ALA A 264 -81.23 -31.14 68.81
CA ALA A 264 -80.82 -31.92 67.66
C ALA A 264 -80.24 -31.03 66.55
N SER A 265 -80.89 -29.90 66.27
CA SER A 265 -80.44 -28.87 65.32
C SER A 265 -79.09 -28.26 65.73
N LEU A 266 -78.94 -27.90 67.00
CA LEU A 266 -77.70 -27.34 67.55
C LEU A 266 -76.56 -28.35 67.49
N LYS A 267 -76.82 -29.63 67.79
CA LYS A 267 -75.82 -30.69 67.69
C LYS A 267 -75.37 -30.90 66.24
N GLN A 268 -76.30 -30.86 65.29
CA GLN A 268 -75.97 -30.92 63.87
C GLN A 268 -75.10 -29.73 63.46
N LYS A 269 -75.50 -28.50 63.82
CA LYS A 269 -74.70 -27.29 63.55
C LYS A 269 -73.30 -27.36 64.17
N LEU A 270 -73.18 -27.85 65.41
CA LEU A 270 -71.90 -28.01 66.07
C LEU A 270 -70.99 -28.99 65.33
N GLN A 271 -71.56 -30.11 64.84
CA GLN A 271 -70.82 -31.07 64.02
C GLN A 271 -70.35 -30.42 62.72
N THR A 272 -71.23 -29.73 62.00
CA THR A 272 -70.89 -29.02 60.76
C THR A 272 -69.77 -28.01 60.98
N VAL A 273 -69.84 -27.17 62.02
CA VAL A 273 -68.78 -26.21 62.35
C VAL A 273 -67.47 -26.90 62.72
N THR A 274 -67.54 -28.08 63.36
CA THR A 274 -66.35 -28.85 63.73
C THR A 274 -65.65 -29.40 62.48
N ASP A 275 -66.42 -29.95 61.53
CA ASP A 275 -65.91 -30.47 60.27
C ASP A 275 -65.32 -29.33 59.41
N GLU A 276 -66.04 -28.21 59.27
CA GLU A 276 -65.58 -27.00 58.57
C GLU A 276 -64.28 -26.45 59.16
N ASN A 277 -64.13 -26.42 60.48
CA ASN A 277 -62.87 -26.00 61.12
C ASN A 277 -61.72 -26.98 60.84
N GLY A 278 -62.02 -28.27 60.73
CA GLY A 278 -61.05 -29.29 60.34
C GLY A 278 -60.54 -29.07 58.92
N GLU A 279 -61.45 -28.84 57.98
CA GLU A 279 -61.14 -28.52 56.58
C GLU A 279 -60.33 -27.22 56.47
N LEU A 280 -60.77 -26.15 57.13
CA LEU A 280 -60.05 -24.87 57.16
C LEU A 280 -58.64 -25.01 57.73
N LYS A 281 -58.48 -25.81 58.80
CA LYS A 281 -57.15 -26.06 59.36
C LYS A 281 -56.24 -26.78 58.36
N GLN A 282 -56.77 -27.77 57.65
CA GLN A 282 -56.02 -28.49 56.62
C GLN A 282 -55.65 -27.57 55.45
N GLU A 283 -56.57 -26.73 54.98
CA GLU A 283 -56.33 -25.73 53.93
C GLU A 283 -55.25 -24.73 54.33
N ILE A 284 -55.24 -24.28 55.60
CA ILE A 284 -54.19 -23.40 56.12
C ILE A 284 -52.83 -24.11 56.13
N GLU A 285 -52.77 -25.37 56.57
CA GLU A 285 -51.53 -26.15 56.57
C GLU A 285 -50.99 -26.41 55.15
N GLU A 286 -51.88 -26.64 54.18
CA GLU A 286 -51.53 -26.75 52.76
C GLU A 286 -51.00 -25.42 52.20
N ASN A 287 -51.71 -24.31 52.43
CA ASN A 287 -51.26 -22.98 52.01
C ASN A 287 -49.90 -22.61 52.61
N ILE A 288 -49.63 -22.93 53.88
CA ILE A 288 -48.32 -22.71 54.51
C ILE A 288 -47.23 -23.52 53.78
N ARG A 289 -47.52 -24.77 53.43
CA ARG A 289 -46.59 -25.64 52.71
C ARG A 289 -46.28 -25.10 51.32
N ASP A 290 -47.31 -24.66 50.60
CA ASP A 290 -47.18 -24.11 49.25
C ASP A 290 -46.41 -22.79 49.23
N ILE A 291 -46.72 -21.87 50.16
CA ILE A 291 -45.95 -20.63 50.33
C ILE A 291 -44.49 -20.95 50.67
N GLY A 292 -44.23 -21.94 51.54
CA GLY A 292 -42.88 -22.37 51.87
C GLY A 292 -42.11 -22.93 50.67
N ALA A 293 -42.76 -23.72 49.82
CA ALA A 293 -42.20 -24.25 48.59
C ALA A 293 -41.91 -23.14 47.57
N TYR A 294 -42.86 -22.21 47.40
CA TYR A 294 -42.72 -21.03 46.53
C TYR A 294 -41.53 -20.16 46.96
N MET A 295 -41.42 -19.82 48.25
CA MET A 295 -40.30 -19.05 48.81
C MET A 295 -38.95 -19.75 48.60
N SER A 296 -38.91 -21.08 48.76
CA SER A 296 -37.70 -21.88 48.55
C SER A 296 -37.28 -21.97 47.07
N ALA A 297 -38.25 -22.04 46.16
CA ALA A 297 -38.03 -21.99 44.72
C ALA A 297 -37.53 -20.60 44.30
N SER A 298 -38.23 -19.54 44.70
CA SER A 298 -37.83 -18.14 44.44
C SER A 298 -36.42 -17.84 44.96
N LYS A 299 -36.08 -18.31 46.17
CA LYS A 299 -34.72 -18.13 46.73
C LYS A 299 -33.63 -18.89 45.95
N ARG A 300 -33.97 -20.01 45.29
CA ARG A 300 -33.03 -20.71 44.40
C ARG A 300 -32.87 -19.96 43.08
N GLU A 301 -33.96 -19.46 42.53
CA GLU A 301 -33.96 -18.68 41.29
C GLU A 301 -33.17 -17.38 41.42
N ILE A 302 -33.35 -16.63 42.52
CA ILE A 302 -32.56 -15.42 42.80
C ILE A 302 -31.06 -15.73 42.86
N ARG A 303 -30.68 -16.84 43.50
CA ARG A 303 -29.27 -17.26 43.57
C ARG A 303 -28.71 -17.66 42.20
N ALA A 304 -29.51 -18.31 41.35
CA ALA A 304 -29.11 -18.63 39.99
C ALA A 304 -28.89 -17.35 39.15
N MET A 305 -29.83 -16.40 39.23
CA MET A 305 -29.71 -15.11 38.56
C MET A 305 -28.49 -14.31 39.03
N GLU A 306 -28.15 -14.35 40.33
CA GLU A 306 -26.96 -13.69 40.87
C GLU A 306 -25.67 -14.28 40.29
N ILE A 307 -25.59 -15.61 40.16
CA ILE A 307 -24.43 -16.30 39.55
C ILE A 307 -24.30 -15.94 38.07
N GLU A 308 -25.41 -15.94 37.33
CA GLU A 308 -25.43 -15.55 35.92
C GLU A 308 -25.05 -14.08 35.72
N LEU A 309 -25.52 -13.18 36.60
CA LEU A 309 -25.15 -11.76 36.58
C LEU A 309 -23.65 -11.57 36.83
N GLN A 310 -23.07 -12.30 37.78
CA GLN A 310 -21.63 -12.25 38.04
C GLN A 310 -20.81 -12.80 36.87
N ALA A 311 -21.26 -13.90 36.25
CA ALA A 311 -20.62 -14.46 35.06
C ALA A 311 -20.67 -13.47 33.88
N SER A 312 -21.83 -12.84 33.65
CA SER A 312 -22.01 -11.81 32.63
C SER A 312 -21.12 -10.59 32.87
N LYS A 313 -20.97 -10.17 34.13
CA LYS A 313 -20.08 -9.06 34.51
C LYS A 313 -18.61 -9.37 34.22
N LEU A 314 -18.13 -10.57 34.58
CA LEU A 314 -16.76 -11.00 34.27
C LEU A 314 -16.51 -11.09 32.75
N PHE A 315 -17.51 -11.54 32.00
CA PHE A 315 -17.44 -11.58 30.54
C PHE A 315 -17.34 -10.17 29.95
N ALA A 316 -18.14 -9.22 30.43
CA ALA A 316 -18.06 -7.82 30.02
C ALA A 316 -16.69 -7.19 30.34
N GLU A 317 -16.14 -7.44 31.54
CA GLU A 317 -14.79 -7.00 31.92
C GLU A 317 -13.70 -7.61 31.02
N THR A 318 -13.87 -8.87 30.61
CA THR A 318 -12.95 -9.54 29.68
C THR A 318 -12.99 -8.91 28.28
N ILE A 319 -14.17 -8.61 27.76
CA ILE A 319 -14.34 -7.93 26.46
C ILE A 319 -13.74 -6.53 26.51
N ASP A 320 -13.99 -5.77 27.57
CA ASP A 320 -13.44 -4.42 27.75
C ASP A 320 -11.90 -4.43 27.77
N GLY A 321 -11.31 -5.41 28.48
CA GLY A 321 -9.86 -5.62 28.48
C GLY A 321 -9.29 -5.97 27.11
N HIS A 322 -9.97 -6.83 26.34
CA HIS A 322 -9.56 -7.16 24.97
C HIS A 322 -9.67 -5.95 24.04
N MET A 323 -10.76 -5.18 24.14
CA MET A 323 -10.97 -3.98 23.33
C MET A 323 -9.90 -2.92 23.61
N THR A 324 -9.56 -2.71 24.88
CA THR A 324 -8.50 -1.79 25.30
C THR A 324 -7.14 -2.21 24.72
N ARG A 325 -6.81 -3.50 24.77
CA ARG A 325 -5.54 -4.01 24.22
C ARG A 325 -5.47 -3.84 22.70
N LEU A 326 -6.56 -4.16 21.99
CA LEU A 326 -6.64 -4.02 20.54
C LEU A 326 -6.54 -2.54 20.11
N LEU A 327 -7.17 -1.63 20.85
CA LEU A 327 -7.04 -0.19 20.61
C LEU A 327 -5.60 0.30 20.82
N ALA A 328 -4.93 -0.14 21.89
CA ALA A 328 -3.53 0.21 22.15
C ALA A 328 -2.59 -0.30 21.06
N GLU A 329 -2.76 -1.55 20.62
CA GLU A 329 -1.98 -2.14 19.52
C GLU A 329 -2.20 -1.39 18.21
N LYS A 330 -3.45 -1.02 17.88
CA LYS A 330 -3.76 -0.23 16.69
C LYS A 330 -3.09 1.14 16.72
N ILE A 331 -3.07 1.79 17.89
CA ILE A 331 -2.40 3.10 18.07
C ILE A 331 -0.87 2.96 17.91
N ASP A 332 -0.25 1.94 18.52
CA ASP A 332 1.19 1.70 18.39
C ASP A 332 1.60 1.41 16.94
N ASN A 333 0.85 0.54 16.25
CA ASN A 333 1.09 0.23 14.85
C ASN A 333 0.93 1.47 13.96
N GLN A 334 -0.12 2.28 14.17
CA GLN A 334 -0.29 3.54 13.44
C GLN A 334 0.89 4.50 13.67
N SER A 335 1.35 4.62 14.93
CA SER A 335 2.49 5.48 15.27
C SER A 335 3.79 5.02 14.59
N LYS A 336 4.00 3.71 14.41
CA LYS A 336 5.15 3.17 13.67
C LYS A 336 5.09 3.54 12.20
N TYR A 337 3.95 3.36 11.55
CA TYR A 337 3.77 3.75 10.15
C TYR A 337 3.94 5.26 9.94
N ASP A 338 3.41 6.09 10.84
CA ASP A 338 3.57 7.55 10.77
C ASP A 338 5.04 7.99 10.91
N ALA A 339 5.82 7.29 11.76
CA ALA A 339 7.25 7.52 11.92
C ALA A 339 8.02 7.15 10.65
N GLU A 340 7.72 6.00 10.04
CA GLU A 340 8.35 5.53 8.80
C GLU A 340 8.06 6.48 7.62
N ILE A 341 6.79 6.92 7.48
CA ILE A 341 6.40 7.92 6.48
C ILE A 341 7.18 9.22 6.67
N THR A 342 7.36 9.66 7.92
CA THR A 342 8.11 10.88 8.25
C THR A 342 9.59 10.73 7.90
N GLU A 343 10.19 9.57 8.16
CA GLU A 343 11.57 9.26 7.77
C GLU A 343 11.75 9.26 6.25
N MET A 344 10.87 8.57 5.52
CA MET A 344 10.88 8.55 4.05
C MET A 344 10.73 9.95 3.47
N LYS A 345 9.83 10.77 4.01
CA LYS A 345 9.64 12.17 3.58
C LYS A 345 10.90 13.00 3.79
N THR A 346 11.62 12.76 4.87
CA THR A 346 12.90 13.42 5.18
C THR A 346 13.98 13.01 4.17
N LYS A 347 14.14 11.72 3.91
CA LYS A 347 15.08 11.19 2.89
C LYS A 347 14.75 11.72 1.49
N MET A 348 13.47 11.74 1.11
CA MET A 348 13.02 12.30 -0.17
C MET A 348 13.41 13.77 -0.32
N THR A 349 13.22 14.57 0.74
CA THR A 349 13.61 15.99 0.74
C THR A 349 15.13 16.15 0.59
N GLN A 350 15.92 15.30 1.24
CA GLN A 350 17.38 15.29 1.10
C GLN A 350 17.83 14.97 -0.33
N TYR A 351 17.26 13.94 -0.96
CA TYR A 351 17.58 13.59 -2.35
C TYR A 351 17.20 14.69 -3.35
N VAL A 352 16.03 15.32 -3.17
CA VAL A 352 15.63 16.46 -4.01
C VAL A 352 16.65 17.61 -3.93
N ASN A 353 17.13 17.93 -2.73
CA ASN A 353 18.14 18.96 -2.53
C ASN A 353 19.48 18.59 -3.18
N GLU A 354 19.90 17.34 -3.05
CA GLU A 354 21.15 16.84 -3.65
C GLU A 354 21.09 16.85 -5.18
N ILE A 355 19.96 16.44 -5.77
CA ILE A 355 19.72 16.51 -7.22
C ILE A 355 19.84 17.97 -7.70
N SER A 356 19.22 18.93 -6.99
CA SER A 356 19.34 20.35 -7.35
C SER A 356 20.78 20.86 -7.26
N ARG A 357 21.56 20.43 -6.25
CA ARG A 357 22.98 20.77 -6.10
C ARG A 357 23.82 20.20 -7.25
N LEU A 358 23.61 18.94 -7.59
CA LEU A 358 24.29 18.26 -8.71
C LEU A 358 23.95 18.91 -10.04
N LYS A 359 22.68 19.25 -10.28
CA LYS A 359 22.22 19.96 -11.49
C LYS A 359 22.92 21.31 -11.66
N SER A 360 23.01 22.11 -10.59
CA SER A 360 23.74 23.39 -10.61
C SER A 360 25.23 23.20 -10.92
N THR A 361 25.85 22.18 -10.31
CA THR A 361 27.27 21.85 -10.54
C THR A 361 27.52 21.40 -11.98
N HIS A 362 26.65 20.55 -12.52
CA HIS A 362 26.72 20.11 -13.91
C HIS A 362 26.60 21.28 -14.88
N GLN A 363 25.62 22.17 -14.67
CA GLN A 363 25.43 23.36 -15.50
C GLN A 363 26.66 24.29 -15.48
N LYS A 364 27.35 24.42 -14.34
CA LYS A 364 28.61 25.18 -14.26
C LYS A 364 29.72 24.52 -15.08
N LYS A 365 29.88 23.20 -14.96
CA LYS A 365 30.88 22.44 -15.74
C LYS A 365 30.60 22.52 -17.24
N GLU A 366 29.34 22.40 -17.65
CA GLU A 366 28.91 22.52 -19.05
C GLU A 366 29.28 23.90 -19.63
N LYS A 367 29.03 24.99 -18.91
CA LYS A 367 29.43 26.33 -19.34
C LYS A 367 30.95 26.46 -19.54
N ILE A 368 31.75 25.86 -18.65
CA ILE A 368 33.22 25.87 -18.76
C ILE A 368 33.67 25.09 -20.01
N TRP A 369 33.14 23.88 -20.21
CA TRP A 369 33.47 23.04 -21.36
C TRP A 369 33.09 23.69 -22.70
N ASN A 370 31.92 24.33 -22.77
CA ASN A 370 31.51 25.07 -23.96
C ASN A 370 32.49 26.23 -24.25
N GLY A 371 32.87 26.99 -23.22
CA GLY A 371 33.87 28.06 -23.37
C GLY A 371 35.26 27.58 -23.80
N ILE A 372 35.72 26.42 -23.34
CA ILE A 372 36.97 25.80 -23.79
C ILE A 372 36.84 25.33 -25.25
N THR A 373 35.71 24.73 -25.60
CA THR A 373 35.44 24.24 -26.96
C THR A 373 35.45 25.38 -27.97
N ASP A 374 34.82 26.51 -27.63
CA ASP A 374 34.81 27.71 -28.48
C ASP A 374 36.23 28.28 -28.67
N LYS A 375 37.01 28.39 -27.59
CA LYS A 375 38.42 28.84 -27.67
C LYS A 375 39.27 27.95 -28.57
N LEU A 376 39.19 26.63 -28.39
CA LEU A 376 39.93 25.69 -29.22
C LEU A 376 39.51 25.77 -30.70
N LYS A 377 38.22 26.00 -30.96
CA LYS A 377 37.71 26.18 -32.31
C LYS A 377 38.29 27.44 -32.97
N ASP A 378 38.40 28.54 -32.22
CA ASP A 378 39.01 29.78 -32.70
C ASP A 378 40.52 29.62 -32.94
N GLU A 379 41.24 28.93 -32.05
CA GLU A 379 42.67 28.62 -32.22
C GLU A 379 42.92 27.71 -33.44
N ILE A 380 42.09 26.69 -33.67
CA ILE A 380 42.18 25.84 -34.86
C ILE A 380 41.94 26.66 -36.13
N LYS A 381 41.00 27.61 -36.10
CA LYS A 381 40.73 28.49 -37.22
C LYS A 381 41.94 29.39 -37.52
N GLU A 382 42.48 30.07 -36.51
CA GLU A 382 43.66 30.94 -36.66
C GLU A 382 44.87 30.17 -37.19
N THR A 383 45.16 29.00 -36.61
CA THR A 383 46.28 28.14 -37.06
C THR A 383 46.07 27.65 -38.50
N SER A 384 44.85 27.36 -38.91
CA SER A 384 44.53 26.99 -40.30
C SER A 384 44.76 28.15 -41.30
N GLU A 385 44.42 29.38 -40.90
CA GLU A 385 44.64 30.58 -41.72
C GLU A 385 46.13 30.89 -41.88
N LEU A 386 46.91 30.76 -40.79
CA LEU A 386 48.36 30.88 -40.82
C LEU A 386 49.01 29.79 -41.69
N LEU A 387 48.55 28.54 -41.59
CA LEU A 387 49.05 27.44 -42.40
C LEU A 387 48.78 27.69 -43.89
N ALA A 388 47.58 28.16 -44.25
CA ALA A 388 47.24 28.50 -45.63
C ALA A 388 48.16 29.60 -46.19
N LYS A 389 48.46 30.63 -45.38
CA LYS A 389 49.41 31.68 -45.76
C LYS A 389 50.81 31.14 -46.01
N VAL A 390 51.35 30.35 -45.08
CA VAL A 390 52.69 29.75 -45.21
C VAL A 390 52.77 28.82 -46.42
N SER A 391 51.71 28.05 -46.69
CA SER A 391 51.62 27.20 -47.88
C SER A 391 51.69 28.03 -49.16
N GLY A 392 50.95 29.14 -49.22
CA GLY A 392 50.99 30.07 -50.36
C GLY A 392 52.37 30.70 -50.57
N ASP A 393 53.02 31.16 -49.49
CA ASP A 393 54.38 31.70 -49.55
C ASP A 393 55.40 30.66 -50.04
N MET A 394 55.25 29.40 -49.61
CA MET A 394 56.10 28.29 -50.06
C MET A 394 55.91 27.97 -51.55
N GLU A 395 54.68 27.95 -52.04
CA GLU A 395 54.39 27.77 -53.47
C GLU A 395 55.00 28.89 -54.32
N ALA A 396 54.88 30.15 -53.88
CA ALA A 396 55.50 31.28 -54.57
C ALA A 396 57.03 31.15 -54.65
N LEU A 397 57.68 30.70 -53.57
CA LEU A 397 59.12 30.46 -53.53
C LEU A 397 59.53 29.30 -54.46
N ILE A 398 58.74 28.23 -54.54
CA ILE A 398 58.98 27.12 -55.48
C ILE A 398 58.96 27.63 -56.94
N ILE A 399 58.01 28.50 -57.29
CA ILE A 399 57.92 29.12 -58.62
C ILE A 399 59.15 29.99 -58.89
N ASP A 400 59.50 30.91 -57.97
CA ASP A 400 60.68 31.78 -58.13
C ASP A 400 61.98 30.97 -58.31
N LYS A 401 62.16 29.90 -57.51
CA LYS A 401 63.32 29.00 -57.65
C LYS A 401 63.34 28.30 -59.01
N SER A 402 62.19 27.90 -59.53
CA SER A 402 62.08 27.31 -60.88
C SER A 402 62.48 28.32 -61.95
N ASP A 403 62.03 29.56 -61.85
CA ASP A 403 62.38 30.64 -62.78
C ASP A 403 63.88 30.97 -62.73
N GLN A 404 64.45 31.02 -61.53
CA GLN A 404 65.90 31.17 -61.36
C GLN A 404 66.69 30.01 -62.01
N ASN A 405 66.24 28.76 -61.86
CA ASN A 405 66.89 27.61 -62.50
C ASN A 405 66.82 27.70 -64.03
N ASN A 406 65.67 28.13 -64.57
CA ASN A 406 65.50 28.36 -66.01
C ASN A 406 66.46 29.43 -66.53
N LEU A 407 66.60 30.55 -65.80
CA LEU A 407 67.56 31.61 -66.12
C LEU A 407 69.01 31.12 -66.08
N ILE A 408 69.39 30.37 -65.04
CA ILE A 408 70.73 29.76 -64.92
C ILE A 408 71.01 28.85 -66.12
N HIS A 409 70.05 28.02 -66.53
CA HIS A 409 70.20 27.14 -67.69
C HIS A 409 70.40 27.95 -68.99
N LYS A 410 69.63 29.03 -69.18
CA LYS A 410 69.78 29.93 -70.32
C LYS A 410 71.16 30.59 -70.36
N LEU A 411 71.59 31.21 -69.25
CA LEU A 411 72.91 31.84 -69.14
C LEU A 411 74.05 30.83 -69.36
N LYS A 412 73.92 29.60 -68.86
CA LYS A 412 74.89 28.52 -69.10
C LYS A 412 74.98 28.15 -70.59
N THR A 413 73.84 28.13 -71.30
CA THR A 413 73.79 27.85 -72.74
C THR A 413 74.45 28.96 -73.55
N GLU A 414 74.11 30.22 -73.26
CA GLU A 414 74.72 31.40 -73.89
C GLU A 414 76.25 31.45 -73.65
N LEU A 415 76.69 31.18 -72.42
CA LEU A 415 78.12 31.12 -72.08
C LEU A 415 78.85 30.03 -72.89
N LEU A 416 78.25 28.86 -73.06
CA LEU A 416 78.80 27.78 -73.89
C LEU A 416 78.88 28.19 -75.37
N SER A 417 77.87 28.89 -75.90
CA SER A 417 77.88 29.44 -77.27
C SER A 417 79.03 30.41 -77.47
N VAL A 418 79.15 31.41 -76.59
CA VAL A 418 80.24 32.40 -76.65
C VAL A 418 81.61 31.74 -76.53
N LYS A 419 81.75 30.73 -75.64
CA LYS A 419 83.01 29.97 -75.51
C LYS A 419 83.36 29.24 -76.81
N PHE A 420 82.36 28.67 -77.50
CA PHE A 420 82.55 28.00 -78.78
C PHE A 420 82.93 28.98 -79.90
N GLU A 421 82.24 30.12 -80.00
CA GLU A 421 82.55 31.20 -80.92
C GLU A 421 83.99 31.72 -80.71
N ASN A 422 84.37 31.97 -79.45
CA ASN A 422 85.73 32.38 -79.11
C ASN A 422 86.78 31.33 -79.48
N ALA A 423 86.49 30.04 -79.27
CA ALA A 423 87.39 28.95 -79.70
C ALA A 423 87.58 28.93 -81.22
N GLY A 424 86.59 29.33 -82.01
CA GLY A 424 86.70 29.51 -83.46
C GLY A 424 87.48 30.78 -83.86
N LEU A 425 87.39 31.85 -83.08
CA LEU A 425 88.13 33.09 -83.32
C LEU A 425 89.62 32.97 -82.99
N VAL A 426 90.02 32.16 -82.00
CA VAL A 426 91.44 32.01 -81.60
C VAL A 426 92.35 31.61 -82.79
N PRO A 427 92.05 30.56 -83.58
CA PRO A 427 92.83 30.23 -84.78
C PRO A 427 92.85 31.36 -85.83
N SER A 428 91.75 32.11 -85.95
CA SER A 428 91.69 33.26 -86.87
C SER A 428 92.65 34.37 -86.41
N PHE A 429 92.75 34.61 -85.10
CA PHE A 429 93.69 35.56 -84.51
C PHE A 429 95.13 35.09 -84.67
N GLU A 430 95.42 33.80 -84.45
CA GLU A 430 96.73 33.20 -84.73
C GLU A 430 97.11 33.35 -86.21
N ASN A 431 96.17 33.19 -87.13
CA ASN A 431 96.40 33.39 -88.56
C ASN A 431 96.65 34.87 -88.90
N VAL A 432 95.88 35.80 -88.34
CA VAL A 432 96.11 37.25 -88.50
C VAL A 432 97.46 37.66 -87.91
N GLN A 433 97.84 37.12 -86.75
CA GLN A 433 99.14 37.36 -86.13
C GLN A 433 100.27 36.84 -87.02
N LYS A 434 100.13 35.61 -87.57
CA LYS A 434 101.09 35.05 -88.54
C LYS A 434 101.24 35.92 -89.79
N ILE A 435 100.13 36.37 -90.37
CA ILE A 435 100.13 37.30 -91.53
C ILE A 435 100.80 38.62 -91.16
N THR A 436 100.54 39.14 -89.96
CA THR A 436 101.15 40.37 -89.45
C THR A 436 102.66 40.23 -89.31
N ASP A 437 103.13 39.11 -88.76
CA ASP A 437 104.56 38.84 -88.61
C ASP A 437 105.23 38.64 -89.98
N GLU A 438 104.56 37.99 -90.93
CA GLU A 438 105.03 37.88 -92.32
C GLU A 438 105.11 39.26 -93.01
N LEU A 439 104.13 40.13 -92.81
CA LEU A 439 104.12 41.51 -93.31
C LEU A 439 105.25 42.35 -92.70
N LYS A 440 105.46 42.28 -91.37
CA LYS A 440 106.57 42.95 -90.70
C LYS A 440 107.92 42.50 -91.25
N LEU A 441 108.07 41.21 -91.51
CA LEU A 441 109.29 40.67 -92.12
C LEU A 441 109.51 41.25 -93.53
N LYS A 442 108.47 41.31 -94.36
CA LYS A 442 108.53 41.92 -95.70
C LYS A 442 108.84 43.42 -95.64
N VAL A 443 108.28 44.15 -94.67
CA VAL A 443 108.59 45.57 -94.46
C VAL A 443 110.07 45.75 -94.11
N LEU A 444 110.61 44.98 -93.16
CA LEU A 444 112.04 45.01 -92.82
C LEU A 444 112.94 44.66 -94.02
N GLU A 445 112.51 43.73 -94.86
CA GLU A 445 113.23 43.37 -96.09
C GLU A 445 113.21 44.50 -97.12
N LEU A 446 112.06 45.17 -97.31
CA LEU A 446 111.92 46.35 -98.16
C LEU A 446 112.72 47.54 -97.62
N GLU A 447 112.69 47.81 -96.31
CA GLU A 447 113.50 48.87 -95.68
C GLU A 447 115.00 48.63 -95.94
N ARG A 448 115.46 47.38 -95.80
CA ARG A 448 116.85 47.01 -96.11
C ARG A 448 117.18 47.20 -97.59
N GLU A 449 116.24 46.90 -98.49
CA GLU A 449 116.43 47.09 -99.93
C GLU A 449 116.46 48.58 -100.31
N VAL A 450 115.59 49.40 -99.71
CA VAL A 450 115.62 50.87 -99.84
C VAL A 450 116.94 51.44 -99.32
N ASP A 451 117.44 50.96 -98.18
CA ASP A 451 118.75 51.37 -97.67
C ASP A 451 119.89 51.00 -98.63
N LYS A 452 119.84 49.81 -99.25
CA LYS A 452 120.80 49.44 -100.30
C LYS A 452 120.70 50.37 -101.51
N GLU A 453 119.49 50.67 -101.99
CA GLU A 453 119.31 51.59 -103.12
C GLU A 453 119.74 53.01 -102.78
N MET A 454 119.44 53.53 -101.58
CA MET A 454 119.95 54.83 -101.12
C MET A 454 121.48 54.84 -101.05
N LYS A 455 122.09 53.74 -100.61
CA LYS A 455 123.56 53.61 -100.59
C LYS A 455 124.14 53.59 -102.00
N ALA A 456 123.50 52.86 -102.93
CA ALA A 456 123.87 52.83 -104.33
C ALA A 456 123.66 54.19 -105.03
N MET A 457 122.62 54.95 -104.66
CA MET A 457 122.40 56.32 -105.14
C MET A 457 123.42 57.31 -104.57
N SER A 458 123.75 57.22 -103.27
CA SER A 458 124.81 58.03 -102.65
C SER A 458 126.22 57.72 -103.18
N GLU A 459 126.47 56.51 -103.68
CA GLU A 459 127.70 56.18 -104.43
C GLU A 459 127.67 56.76 -105.84
N ARG A 460 126.49 56.75 -106.50
CA ARG A 460 126.30 57.30 -107.86
C ARG A 460 126.28 58.84 -107.91
N GLU A 461 126.03 59.53 -106.80
CA GLU A 461 126.17 60.99 -106.68
C GLU A 461 127.60 61.47 -106.35
N ARG A 462 128.56 60.55 -106.13
CA ARG A 462 129.99 60.89 -105.93
C ARG A 462 130.87 60.69 -107.18
N GLU A 463 130.28 60.31 -108.30
CA GLU A 463 130.89 60.35 -109.64
C GLU A 463 130.30 61.52 -110.43
#